data_AF-A0A151QLA0-F1
#
_entry.id   AF-A0A151QLA0-F1
#
_cell.length_a   1.000
_cell.length_b   1.000
_cell.length_c   1.000
_cell.angle_alpha   90.00
_cell.angle_beta   90.00
_cell.angle_gamma   90.00
#
_symmetry.space_group_name_H-M   'P 1'
#
loop_
_entity.id
_entity.type
_entity.pdbx_description
1 polymer ?
#
loop_
_entity_poly.entity_id
_entity_poly.type
_entity_poly.pdbx_seq_one_letter_code
_entity_poly.pdbx_strand_id
1 'polypeptide(L)'
;MIWRLLREGLPTTMNLKSRNIELGESERLCSLYLATVLPANPSNHFQQMPISISSKKISDRWKVLWSAVVYNVWMMRNNIRFNGRRLQIQKCIQDIKNDTWRWLSLNKQFTYSYTQWQADPGGCIMDGGSHG
;
A
#
# COMPACT_ATOMS: atom_id res chain seq x y z
N MET A 1 1.56 -8.94 11.30
CA MET A 1 2.16 -7.99 10.33
C MET A 1 1.20 -6.85 9.97
N ILE A 2 -0.05 -7.14 9.58
CA ILE A 2 -1.12 -6.14 9.37
C ILE A 2 -1.32 -5.23 10.59
N TRP A 3 -1.24 -5.76 11.82
CA TRP A 3 -1.39 -4.94 13.04
C TRP A 3 -0.31 -3.87 13.23
N ARG A 4 0.94 -4.12 12.80
CA ARG A 4 2.02 -3.11 12.84
C ARG A 4 1.76 -1.98 11.85
N LEU A 5 1.27 -2.30 10.66
CA LEU A 5 0.76 -1.33 9.69
C LEU A 5 -0.42 -0.54 10.27
N LEU A 6 -1.44 -1.21 10.80
CA LEU A 6 -2.67 -0.58 11.29
C LEU A 6 -2.48 0.29 12.55
N ARG A 7 -1.59 -0.07 13.48
CA ARG A 7 -1.39 0.71 14.71
C ARG A 7 -0.33 1.80 14.62
N GLU A 8 0.79 1.55 13.95
CA GLU A 8 1.98 2.42 14.05
C GLU A 8 2.59 2.78 12.69
N GLY A 9 2.30 2.01 11.63
CA GLY A 9 2.97 2.11 10.34
C GLY A 9 2.21 2.89 9.28
N LEU A 10 0.88 3.03 9.40
CA LEU A 10 0.07 3.82 8.48
C LEU A 10 0.03 5.28 8.94
N PRO A 11 0.23 6.24 8.03
CA PRO A 11 0.12 7.65 8.34
C PRO A 11 -1.37 8.01 8.42
N THR A 12 -1.97 7.83 9.57
CA THR A 12 -3.28 8.42 9.86
C THR A 12 -3.05 9.75 10.57
N THR A 13 -4.01 10.67 10.47
CA THR A 13 -3.96 11.89 11.27
C THR A 13 -3.89 11.57 12.76
N MET A 14 -4.49 10.46 13.20
CA MET A 14 -4.37 9.95 14.57
C MET A 14 -2.93 9.54 14.93
N ASN A 15 -2.23 8.80 14.07
CA ASN A 15 -0.85 8.36 14.33
C ASN A 15 0.16 9.50 14.26
N LEU A 16 -0.12 10.55 13.49
CA LEU A 16 0.70 11.75 13.43
C LEU A 16 0.46 12.65 14.63
N LYS A 17 -0.81 12.80 15.04
CA LYS A 17 -1.19 13.56 16.23
C LYS A 17 -0.67 12.90 17.51
N SER A 18 -0.67 11.57 17.61
CA SER A 18 -0.07 10.86 18.74
C SER A 18 1.46 11.03 18.82
N ARG A 19 2.10 11.45 17.73
CA ARG A 19 3.54 11.74 17.63
C ARG A 19 3.87 13.22 17.66
N ASN A 20 2.88 14.08 17.92
CA ASN A 20 3.03 15.54 17.97
C ASN A 20 3.56 16.16 16.66
N ILE A 21 3.22 15.57 15.52
CA ILE A 21 3.59 16.05 14.18
C ILE A 21 2.40 16.82 13.60
N GLU A 22 2.52 18.14 13.50
CA GLU A 22 1.55 18.99 12.83
C GLU A 22 1.82 19.04 11.32
N LEU A 23 0.77 18.85 10.51
CA LEU A 23 0.85 18.90 9.06
C LEU A 23 0.56 20.32 8.57
N GLY A 24 1.50 20.94 7.85
CA GLY A 24 1.29 22.25 7.21
C GLY A 24 0.31 22.18 6.02
N GLU A 25 -0.32 23.31 5.65
CA GLU A 25 -1.31 23.38 4.56
C GLU A 25 -0.77 22.87 3.21
N SER A 26 0.51 23.10 2.91
CA SER A 26 1.17 22.60 1.69
C SER A 26 1.33 21.07 1.66
N GLU A 27 1.27 20.38 2.80
CA GLU A 27 1.46 18.92 2.89
C GLU A 27 0.22 18.14 2.48
N ARG A 28 -0.91 18.84 2.38
CA ARG A 28 -2.18 18.35 1.84
C ARG A 28 -2.19 18.26 0.32
N LEU A 29 -1.21 18.84 -0.39
CA LEU A 29 -1.19 18.90 -1.85
C LEU A 29 0.07 18.25 -2.40
N CYS A 30 0.20 16.93 -2.21
CA CYS A 30 1.21 16.18 -2.95
C CYS A 30 0.69 15.95 -4.38
N SER A 31 1.42 16.46 -5.38
CA SER A 31 1.11 16.51 -6.82
C SER A 31 0.94 15.14 -7.53
N LEU A 32 0.92 14.05 -6.76
CA LEU A 32 0.61 12.69 -7.22
C LEU A 32 -0.86 12.29 -7.00
N TYR A 33 -1.77 13.23 -6.70
CA TYR A 33 -3.18 12.94 -6.35
C TYR A 33 -3.36 11.99 -5.13
N LEU A 34 -2.29 11.75 -4.36
CA LEU A 34 -2.32 11.01 -3.08
C LEU A 34 -2.44 11.95 -1.86
N ALA A 35 -2.84 13.19 -2.12
CA ALA A 35 -3.12 14.25 -1.16
C ALA A 35 -4.17 13.86 -0.09
N THR A 36 -5.08 12.95 -0.42
CA THR A 36 -6.18 12.52 0.46
C THR A 36 -5.87 11.28 1.31
N VAL A 37 -4.65 10.73 1.20
CA VAL A 37 -4.25 9.46 1.83
C VAL A 37 -3.75 9.68 3.26
N LEU A 38 -4.43 10.53 4.01
CA LEU A 38 -4.33 10.58 5.46
C LEU A 38 -5.75 10.40 6.03
N PRO A 39 -6.40 9.24 5.82
CA PRO A 39 -7.69 9.00 6.44
C PRO A 39 -7.55 9.04 7.95
N ALA A 40 -8.59 9.54 8.62
CA ALA A 40 -8.62 9.62 10.07
C ALA A 40 -8.35 8.26 10.72
N ASN A 41 -8.86 7.18 10.11
CA ASN A 41 -8.78 5.80 10.58
C ASN A 41 -8.31 4.87 9.45
N PRO A 42 -7.45 3.85 9.71
CA PRO A 42 -7.06 2.86 8.70
C PRO A 42 -8.23 2.16 8.00
N SER A 43 -9.36 1.96 8.68
CA SER A 43 -10.58 1.38 8.11
C SER A 43 -11.18 2.24 7.00
N ASN A 44 -11.12 3.57 7.14
CA ASN A 44 -11.63 4.50 6.13
C ASN A 44 -10.76 4.50 4.86
N HIS A 45 -9.52 4.00 4.96
CA HIS A 45 -8.62 3.80 3.82
C HIS A 45 -9.10 2.66 2.90
N PHE A 46 -9.76 1.64 3.47
CA PHE A 46 -10.29 0.50 2.72
C PHE A 46 -11.64 0.82 2.05
N GLN A 47 -12.39 1.78 2.59
CA GLN A 47 -13.67 2.23 2.02
C GLN A 47 -13.50 3.11 0.77
N GLN A 48 -12.30 3.66 0.54
CA GLN A 48 -12.01 4.46 -0.67
C GLN A 48 -11.72 3.59 -1.91
N MET A 49 -11.70 2.26 -1.80
CA MET A 49 -11.52 1.39 -2.97
C MET A 49 -12.76 1.49 -3.89
N PRO A 50 -12.65 2.04 -5.11
CA PRO A 50 -13.78 2.23 -6.01
C PRO A 50 -14.21 0.95 -6.73
N ILE A 51 -13.68 -0.22 -6.37
CA ILE A 51 -13.90 -1.46 -7.09
C ILE A 51 -14.91 -2.31 -6.33
N SER A 52 -16.10 -2.49 -6.92
CA SER A 52 -17.04 -3.55 -6.53
C SER A 52 -16.43 -4.89 -6.92
N ILE A 53 -15.56 -5.42 -6.05
CA ILE A 53 -14.91 -6.70 -6.28
C ILE A 53 -15.87 -7.79 -5.82
N SER A 54 -16.42 -8.53 -6.78
CA SER A 54 -17.40 -9.59 -6.55
C SER A 54 -16.85 -10.77 -5.73
N SER A 55 -15.53 -10.98 -5.72
CA SER A 55 -14.86 -12.07 -5.00
C SER A 55 -14.08 -11.58 -3.78
N LYS A 56 -14.37 -12.16 -2.61
CA LYS A 56 -13.60 -11.91 -1.37
C LYS A 56 -12.10 -12.18 -1.54
N LYS A 57 -11.73 -13.23 -2.29
CA LYS A 57 -10.33 -13.57 -2.58
C LYS A 57 -9.61 -12.46 -3.35
N ILE A 58 -10.24 -11.98 -4.43
CA ILE A 58 -9.69 -10.87 -5.23
C ILE A 58 -9.65 -9.60 -4.38
N SER A 59 -10.69 -9.34 -3.59
CA SER A 59 -10.75 -8.18 -2.69
C SER A 59 -9.59 -8.16 -1.70
N ASP A 60 -9.32 -9.29 -1.04
CA ASP A 60 -8.24 -9.39 -0.06
C ASP A 60 -6.86 -9.25 -0.71
N ARG A 61 -6.65 -9.78 -1.92
CA ARG A 61 -5.40 -9.56 -2.67
C ARG A 61 -5.20 -8.09 -3.05
N TRP A 62 -6.23 -7.42 -3.52
CA TRP A 62 -6.18 -5.98 -3.81
C TRP A 62 -5.88 -5.14 -2.56
N LYS A 63 -6.48 -5.47 -1.42
CA LYS A 63 -6.19 -4.80 -0.14
C LYS A 63 -4.71 -4.89 0.23
N VAL A 64 -4.07 -6.03 -0.03
CA VAL A 64 -2.63 -6.23 0.22
C VAL A 64 -1.80 -5.33 -0.71
N LEU A 65 -2.08 -5.31 -2.01
CA LEU A 65 -1.41 -4.43 -2.98
C LEU A 65 -1.57 -2.96 -2.57
N TRP A 66 -2.80 -2.54 -2.27
CA TRP A 66 -3.10 -1.17 -1.86
C TRP A 66 -2.33 -0.78 -0.60
N SER A 67 -2.27 -1.66 0.39
CA SER A 67 -1.49 -1.44 1.62
C SER A 67 0.00 -1.26 1.31
N ALA A 68 0.55 -2.04 0.37
CA ALA A 68 1.96 -1.96 -0.01
C ALA A 68 2.28 -0.66 -0.76
N VAL A 69 1.38 -0.20 -1.63
CA VAL A 69 1.47 1.11 -2.32
C VAL A 69 1.56 2.22 -1.29
N VAL A 70 0.61 2.28 -0.36
CA VAL A 70 0.52 3.34 0.66
C VAL A 70 1.75 3.34 1.54
N TYR A 71 2.17 2.17 2.02
CA TYR A 71 3.36 2.02 2.86
C TYR A 71 4.62 2.54 2.16
N ASN A 72 4.85 2.12 0.92
CA ASN A 72 6.08 2.48 0.20
C ASN A 72 6.11 3.94 -0.25
N VAL A 73 4.98 4.51 -0.67
CA VAL A 73 4.89 5.95 -0.98
C VAL A 73 5.15 6.77 0.27
N TRP A 74 4.58 6.37 1.41
CA TRP A 74 4.83 7.04 2.68
C TRP A 74 6.30 6.93 3.12
N MET A 75 6.90 5.74 3.06
CA MET A 75 8.32 5.53 3.36
C MET A 75 9.21 6.39 2.45
N MET A 76 8.88 6.51 1.16
CA MET A 76 9.59 7.38 0.23
C MET A 76 9.48 8.86 0.65
N ARG A 77 8.27 9.36 0.94
CA ARG A 77 8.06 10.75 1.40
C ARG A 77 8.83 11.05 2.68
N ASN A 78 8.79 10.15 3.67
CA ASN A 78 9.51 10.32 4.93
C ASN A 78 11.02 10.31 4.74
N ASN A 79 11.54 9.45 3.87
CA ASN A 79 12.96 9.43 3.58
C ASN A 79 13.44 10.72 2.91
N ILE A 80 12.60 11.35 2.09
CA ILE A 80 12.91 12.67 1.51
C ILE A 80 12.94 13.72 2.61
N ARG A 81 11.90 13.76 3.46
CA ARG A 81 11.73 14.79 4.49
C ARG A 81 12.75 14.70 5.63
N PHE A 82 12.97 13.51 6.17
CA PHE A 82 13.73 13.31 7.41
C PHE A 82 15.17 12.84 7.17
N ASN A 83 15.44 12.18 6.04
CA ASN A 83 16.75 11.59 5.73
C ASN A 83 17.43 12.27 4.54
N GLY A 84 16.88 13.38 4.02
CA GLY A 84 17.44 14.12 2.89
C GLY A 84 17.58 13.32 1.59
N ARG A 85 16.86 12.19 1.45
CA ARG A 85 16.95 11.35 0.25
C ARG A 85 16.25 12.03 -0.92
N ARG A 86 16.67 11.70 -2.14
CA ARG A 86 16.00 12.15 -3.37
C ARG A 86 14.79 11.28 -3.70
N LEU A 87 13.84 11.87 -4.44
CA LEU A 87 12.71 11.15 -5.03
C LEU A 87 13.20 10.05 -5.97
N GLN A 88 12.79 8.80 -5.71
CA GLN A 88 13.20 7.63 -6.49
C GLN A 88 11.98 6.77 -6.84
N ILE A 89 11.22 7.20 -7.85
CA ILE A 89 9.95 6.56 -8.24
C ILE A 89 10.17 5.10 -8.67
N GLN A 90 11.19 4.82 -9.49
CA GLN A 90 11.46 3.46 -9.97
C GLN A 90 11.78 2.48 -8.83
N LYS A 91 12.57 2.95 -7.85
CA LYS A 91 12.83 2.19 -6.63
C LYS A 91 11.55 1.96 -5.83
N CYS A 92 10.72 3.00 -5.67
CA CYS A 92 9.44 2.88 -4.97
C CYS A 92 8.51 1.84 -5.64
N ILE A 93 8.41 1.83 -6.96
CA ILE A 93 7.64 0.83 -7.71
C ILE A 93 8.21 -0.57 -7.46
N GLN A 94 9.53 -0.73 -7.47
CA GLN A 94 10.18 -2.02 -7.20
C GLN A 94 9.90 -2.49 -5.77
N ASP A 95 9.99 -1.60 -4.79
CA ASP A 95 9.71 -1.89 -3.38
C ASP A 95 8.22 -2.27 -3.19
N ILE A 96 7.29 -1.59 -3.87
CA ILE A 96 5.86 -1.96 -3.92
C ILE A 96 5.69 -3.38 -4.46
N LYS A 97 6.32 -3.72 -5.60
CA LYS A 97 6.23 -5.07 -6.18
C LYS A 97 6.79 -6.12 -5.22
N ASN A 98 7.93 -5.83 -4.60
CA ASN A 98 8.59 -6.72 -3.64
C ASN A 98 7.71 -6.99 -2.41
N ASP A 99 7.24 -5.93 -1.76
CA ASP A 99 6.47 -6.02 -0.53
C ASP A 99 5.09 -6.65 -0.78
N THR A 100 4.43 -6.27 -1.88
CA THR A 100 3.14 -6.87 -2.24
C THR A 100 3.27 -8.37 -2.41
N TRP A 101 4.25 -8.84 -3.18
CA TRP A 101 4.45 -10.28 -3.39
C TRP A 101 4.80 -10.98 -2.08
N ARG A 102 5.73 -10.43 -1.29
CA ARG A 102 6.11 -11.00 0.02
C ARG A 102 4.93 -11.13 0.96
N TRP A 103 3.99 -10.19 0.93
CA TRP A 103 2.81 -10.24 1.80
C TRP A 103 1.75 -11.19 1.25
N LEU A 104 1.55 -11.23 -0.07
CA LEU A 104 0.65 -12.18 -0.72
C LEU A 104 1.13 -13.62 -0.55
N SER A 105 2.43 -13.88 -0.65
CA SER A 105 3.04 -15.21 -0.53
C SER A 105 2.93 -15.82 0.87
N LEU A 106 2.56 -15.03 1.89
CA LEU A 106 2.21 -15.57 3.21
C LEU A 106 0.88 -16.32 3.20
N ASN A 107 0.01 -16.03 2.23
CA ASN A 107 -1.20 -16.79 2.01
C ASN A 107 -0.90 -17.99 1.11
N LYS A 108 -1.07 -19.21 1.64
CA LYS A 108 -0.84 -20.46 0.90
C LYS A 108 -1.64 -20.61 -0.39
N GLN A 109 -2.75 -19.88 -0.54
CA GLN A 109 -3.57 -19.85 -1.77
C GLN A 109 -3.01 -18.93 -2.86
N PHE A 110 -1.94 -18.19 -2.58
CA PHE A 110 -1.22 -17.38 -3.55
C PHE A 110 0.06 -18.13 -3.94
N THR A 111 -0.03 -18.88 -5.04
CA THR A 111 1.02 -19.82 -5.47
C THR A 111 1.93 -19.25 -6.56
N TYR A 112 1.73 -18.00 -6.99
CA TYR A 112 2.57 -17.37 -8.00
C TYR A 112 3.96 -17.08 -7.46
N SER A 113 4.97 -17.51 -8.21
CA SER A 113 6.36 -17.12 -7.98
C SER A 113 6.55 -15.61 -8.14
N TYR A 114 7.64 -15.10 -7.57
CA TYR A 114 7.97 -13.68 -7.70
C TYR A 114 8.18 -13.25 -9.16
N THR A 115 8.69 -14.14 -10.01
CA THR A 115 8.88 -13.90 -11.45
C THR A 115 7.53 -13.76 -12.18
N GLN A 116 6.58 -14.67 -11.91
CA GLN A 116 5.22 -14.58 -12.48
C GLN A 116 4.52 -13.30 -12.04
N TRP A 117 4.62 -12.96 -10.75
CA TRP A 117 4.09 -11.72 -10.20
C TRP A 117 4.68 -10.48 -10.88
N GLN A 118 6.00 -10.42 -11.08
CA GLN A 118 6.64 -9.26 -11.68
C GLN A 118 6.22 -9.04 -13.14
N ALA A 119 5.99 -10.13 -13.88
CA ALA A 119 5.57 -10.11 -15.27
C ALA A 119 4.14 -9.60 -15.43
N ASP A 120 3.20 -10.09 -14.60
CA ASP A 120 1.80 -9.66 -14.62
C ASP A 120 1.16 -9.65 -13.20
N PRO A 121 1.31 -8.55 -12.45
CA PRO A 121 0.66 -8.39 -11.15
C PRO A 121 -0.86 -8.41 -11.24
N GLY A 122 -1.43 -7.87 -12.33
CA GLY A 122 -2.86 -7.77 -12.55
C GLY A 122 -3.50 -9.14 -12.67
N GLY A 123 -2.96 -9.98 -13.56
CA GLY A 123 -3.37 -11.38 -13.71
C GLY A 123 -3.26 -12.16 -12.40
N CYS A 124 -2.15 -12.03 -11.68
CA CYS A 124 -1.95 -12.73 -10.40
C CYS A 124 -2.97 -12.34 -9.31
N ILE A 125 -3.48 -11.10 -9.33
CA ILE A 125 -4.53 -10.65 -8.41
C ILE A 125 -5.89 -11.17 -8.85
N MET A 126 -6.20 -11.00 -10.14
CA MET A 126 -7.52 -11.21 -10.72
C MET A 126 -7.85 -12.67 -11.00
N ASP A 127 -6.85 -13.55 -11.09
CA ASP A 127 -7.08 -14.96 -11.34
C ASP A 127 -7.81 -15.61 -10.14
N GLY A 128 -9.10 -15.87 -10.37
CA GLY A 128 -10.03 -16.49 -9.45
C GLY A 128 -9.75 -17.98 -9.23
N GLY A 129 -8.94 -18.60 -10.08
CA GLY A 129 -8.76 -20.05 -10.15
C GLY A 129 -9.40 -20.57 -11.42
N SER A 130 -8.56 -20.92 -12.40
CA SER A 130 -8.89 -21.88 -13.46
C SER A 130 -7.61 -22.56 -13.94
N HIS A 131 -6.83 -23.13 -13.02
CA HIS A 131 -5.86 -24.17 -13.36
C HIS A 131 -6.26 -25.41 -12.57
N GLY A 132 -6.64 -26.45 -13.31
CA GLY A 132 -7.28 -27.67 -12.84
C GLY A 132 -6.42 -28.58 -11.98
#